data_AF-A0A519ZNW5-F1
#
_entry.id   AF-A0A519ZNW5-F1
#
_cell.length_a   1.000
_cell.length_b   1.000
_cell.length_c   1.000
_cell.angle_alpha   90.00
_cell.angle_beta   90.00
_cell.angle_gamma   90.00
#
_symmetry.space_group_name_H-M   'P 1'
#
loop_
_entity.id
_entity.type
_entity.pdbx_description
1 polymer ?
#
loop_
_entity_poly.entity_id
_entity_poly.type
_entity_poly.pdbx_seq_one_letter_code
_entity_poly.pdbx_strand_id
1 'polypeptide(L)' 'MNAPTPGSAPLDAAASDAAASAHKPSNFLRGIIERDLEQGTYASRRWAGSPGDAAHQAAGNPDPARIRTRFPPEPNGY' A
#
# COMPACT_ATOMS: atom_id res chain seq x y z
N MET A 1 12.22 47.57 6.63
CA MET A 1 11.03 46.81 7.04
C MET A 1 10.76 45.80 5.94
N ASN A 2 11.18 44.54 6.14
CA ASN A 2 11.16 43.50 5.13
C ASN A 2 9.76 42.87 5.06
N ALA A 3 9.15 42.82 3.89
CA ALA A 3 7.85 42.17 3.67
C ALA A 3 8.00 40.63 3.64
N PRO A 4 7.02 39.85 4.12
CA PRO A 4 7.06 38.39 4.03
C PRO A 4 6.48 37.91 2.69
N THR A 5 7.21 37.01 2.02
CA THR A 5 6.74 36.24 0.86
C THR A 5 5.76 35.15 1.32
N PRO A 6 4.58 34.97 0.71
CA PRO A 6 3.73 33.83 1.01
C PRO A 6 4.29 32.55 0.37
N GLY A 7 4.42 31.48 1.17
CA GLY A 7 4.86 30.17 0.71
C GLY A 7 3.80 29.49 -0.16
N SER A 8 4.23 28.97 -1.31
CA SER A 8 3.41 28.18 -2.22
C SER A 8 2.97 26.87 -1.57
N ALA A 9 1.66 26.68 -1.39
CA ALA A 9 1.06 25.37 -1.11
C ALA A 9 1.06 24.51 -2.40
N PRO A 10 1.25 23.18 -2.32
CA PRO A 10 1.22 22.33 -3.50
C PRO A 10 -0.24 22.03 -3.86
N LEU A 11 -0.79 22.74 -4.85
CA LEU A 11 -2.13 22.49 -5.40
C LEU A 11 -2.14 21.30 -6.39
N ASP A 12 -0.97 20.73 -6.71
CA ASP A 12 -0.82 19.79 -7.82
C ASP A 12 -0.94 18.30 -7.45
N ALA A 13 -0.88 17.93 -6.17
CA ALA A 13 -0.90 16.51 -5.77
C ALA A 13 -2.28 15.84 -5.92
N ALA A 14 -3.37 16.60 -5.76
CA ALA A 14 -4.74 16.07 -5.86
C ALA A 14 -5.21 15.83 -7.31
N ALA A 15 -4.66 16.58 -8.27
CA ALA A 15 -5.07 16.50 -9.67
C ALA A 15 -4.55 15.24 -10.38
N SER A 16 -3.41 14.69 -9.95
CA SER A 16 -2.80 13.51 -10.58
C SER A 16 -3.55 12.20 -10.30
N ASP A 17 -4.24 12.10 -9.16
CA ASP A 17 -4.97 10.88 -8.77
C ASP A 17 -6.33 10.78 -9.49
N ALA A 18 -6.98 11.93 -9.73
CA ALA A 18 -8.26 12.02 -10.43
C ALA A 18 -8.15 11.73 -11.95
N ALA A 19 -7.04 12.06 -12.60
CA ALA A 19 -6.83 11.78 -14.02
C ALA A 19 -6.52 10.28 -14.29
N ALA A 20 -5.94 9.58 -13.32
CA ALA A 20 -5.54 8.17 -13.45
C ALA A 20 -6.68 7.16 -13.24
N SER A 21 -7.87 7.62 -12.83
CA SER A 21 -9.03 6.77 -12.53
C SER A 21 -9.95 6.54 -13.74
N ALA A 22 -9.90 7.41 -14.75
CA ALA A 22 -10.87 7.44 -15.84
C ALA A 22 -10.83 6.24 -16.81
N HIS A 23 -9.74 5.46 -16.86
CA HIS A 23 -9.57 4.36 -17.84
C HIS A 23 -8.91 3.10 -17.26
N LYS A 24 -8.97 2.86 -15.94
CA LYS A 24 -8.38 1.62 -15.39
C LYS A 24 -9.24 0.40 -15.78
N PRO A 25 -8.69 -0.60 -16.49
CA PRO A 25 -9.40 -1.86 -16.68
C PRO A 25 -9.74 -2.44 -15.30
N SER A 26 -10.96 -2.96 -15.17
CA SER A 26 -11.43 -3.56 -13.92
C SER A 26 -10.49 -4.70 -13.49
N ASN A 27 -10.03 -4.67 -12.24
CA ASN A 27 -9.16 -5.68 -11.66
C ASN A 27 -9.80 -6.19 -10.36
N PHE A 28 -10.25 -7.44 -10.37
CA PHE A 28 -10.94 -8.05 -9.23
C PHE A 28 -10.10 -8.08 -7.94
N LEU A 29 -8.76 -8.12 -8.04
CA LEU A 29 -7.88 -8.09 -6.86
C LEU A 29 -8.02 -6.78 -6.10
N ARG A 30 -8.22 -5.64 -6.79
CA ARG A 30 -8.41 -4.33 -6.13
C ARG A 30 -9.67 -4.34 -5.27
N GLY A 31 -10.78 -4.83 -5.82
CA GLY A 31 -12.05 -4.90 -5.08
C GLY A 31 -11.98 -5.83 -3.86
N ILE A 32 -11.26 -6.96 -3.95
CA ILE A 32 -11.04 -7.84 -2.79
C ILE A 32 -10.22 -7.11 -1.72
N ILE A 33 -9.12 -6.47 -2.12
CA ILE A 33 -8.25 -5.73 -1.20
C ILE A 33 -9.03 -4.62 -0.49
N GLU A 34 -9.82 -3.85 -1.22
CA GLU A 34 -10.64 -2.76 -0.66
C GLU A 34 -11.64 -3.29 0.37
N ARG A 35 -12.39 -4.34 0.03
CA ARG A 35 -13.33 -4.98 0.97
C ARG A 35 -12.63 -5.48 2.23
N ASP A 36 -11.48 -6.14 2.10
CA ASP A 36 -10.75 -6.70 3.24
C ASP A 36 -10.15 -5.58 4.13
N LEU A 37 -9.78 -4.45 3.54
CA LEU A 37 -9.34 -3.26 4.28
C LEU A 37 -10.50 -2.62 5.05
N GLU A 38 -11.67 -2.48 4.43
CA GLU A 38 -12.89 -1.95 5.07
C GLU A 38 -13.35 -2.83 6.23
N GLN A 39 -13.28 -4.15 6.06
CA GLN A 39 -13.66 -5.12 7.08
C GLN A 39 -12.58 -5.31 8.16
N GLY A 40 -11.36 -4.81 7.93
CA GLY A 40 -10.23 -5.03 8.83
C GLY A 40 -9.82 -6.50 8.95
N THR A 41 -10.08 -7.32 7.92
CA THR A 41 -9.91 -8.78 7.92
C THR A 41 -8.51 -9.23 8.39
N TYR A 42 -7.49 -8.41 8.13
CA TYR A 42 -6.09 -8.71 8.46
C TYR A 42 -5.46 -7.74 9.46
N ALA A 43 -6.25 -6.91 10.16
CA ALA A 43 -5.74 -5.87 11.06
C ALA A 43 -4.89 -6.40 12.24
N SER A 44 -5.08 -7.67 12.63
CA SER A 44 -4.32 -8.32 13.69
C SER A 44 -3.08 -9.09 13.22
N ARG A 45 -2.80 -9.10 11.91
CA ARG A 45 -1.64 -9.81 11.38
C ARG A 45 -0.33 -9.18 11.85
N ARG A 46 0.68 -10.03 11.96
CA ARG A 46 2.04 -9.67 12.33
C ARG A 46 2.97 -9.88 11.14
N TRP A 47 4.04 -9.11 11.11
CA TRP A 47 5.09 -9.21 10.12
C TRP A 47 6.46 -9.23 10.80
N ALA A 48 7.25 -10.27 10.50
CA ALA A 48 8.56 -10.48 11.12
C ALA A 48 9.74 -9.85 10.36
N GLY A 49 9.48 -9.06 9.31
CA GLY A 49 10.52 -8.38 8.53
C GLY A 49 10.90 -9.12 7.24
N SER A 50 10.77 -10.45 7.20
CA SER A 50 11.12 -11.29 6.04
C SER A 50 10.05 -12.34 5.72
N PRO A 51 10.00 -12.85 4.46
CA PRO A 51 9.17 -13.99 4.11
C PRO A 51 9.53 -15.22 4.96
N GLY A 52 8.52 -15.96 5.36
CA GLY A 52 8.66 -17.14 6.21
C GLY A 52 7.30 -17.74 6.53
N ASP A 53 7.30 -18.79 7.32
CA ASP A 53 6.09 -19.51 7.72
C ASP A 53 5.26 -18.74 8.77
N ALA A 54 4.15 -19.35 9.21
CA ALA A 54 3.26 -18.76 10.19
C ALA A 54 3.93 -18.52 11.56
N ALA A 55 4.83 -19.41 11.99
CA ALA A 55 5.52 -19.28 13.26
C ALA A 55 6.49 -18.10 13.24
N HIS A 56 7.22 -17.94 12.13
CA HIS A 56 8.08 -16.78 11.88
C HIS A 56 7.29 -15.49 11.94
N GLN A 57 6.15 -15.40 11.23
CA GLN A 57 5.32 -14.19 11.25
C GLN A 57 4.71 -13.89 12.63
N ALA A 58 4.31 -14.91 13.38
CA ALA A 58 3.75 -14.75 14.72
C ALA A 58 4.74 -14.12 15.72
N ALA A 59 6.03 -14.39 15.55
CA ALA A 59 7.10 -13.77 16.34
C ALA A 59 7.37 -12.29 15.96
N GLY A 60 6.78 -11.81 14.87
CA GLY A 60 6.92 -10.43 14.41
C GLY A 60 6.09 -9.41 15.20
N ASN A 61 6.31 -8.14 14.85
CA ASN A 61 5.50 -7.03 15.33
C ASN A 61 4.18 -6.94 14.54
N PRO A 62 3.16 -6.20 15.05
CA PRO A 62 1.99 -5.86 14.25
C PRO A 62 2.40 -5.27 12.90
N ASP A 63 1.77 -5.73 11.81
CA ASP A 63 2.17 -5.32 10.47
C ASP A 63 1.83 -3.83 10.24
N PRO A 64 2.83 -2.95 10.00
CA PRO A 64 2.56 -1.54 9.74
C PRO A 64 2.00 -1.31 8.32
N ALA A 65 2.16 -2.27 7.41
CA ALA A 65 1.70 -2.14 6.03
C ALA A 65 0.20 -2.43 5.94
N ARG A 66 -0.54 -1.58 5.22
CA ARG A 66 -1.97 -1.83 4.93
C ARG A 66 -2.16 -3.06 4.05
N ILE A 67 -1.26 -3.26 3.09
CA ILE A 67 -1.25 -4.41 2.18
C ILE A 67 0.19 -4.88 1.94
N ARG A 68 0.37 -6.19 1.74
CA ARG A 68 1.66 -6.79 1.35
C ARG A 68 1.47 -7.69 0.14
N THR A 69 1.99 -7.26 -1.01
CA THR A 69 2.05 -8.07 -2.24
C THR A 69 3.45 -8.66 -2.39
N ARG A 70 3.54 -9.79 -3.09
CA ARG A 70 4.81 -10.48 -3.34
C ARG A 70 4.77 -11.21 -4.67
N PHE A 71 5.87 -11.10 -5.40
CA PHE A 71 6.15 -11.88 -6.60
C PHE A 71 7.37 -12.75 -6.29
N PRO A 72 7.19 -14.07 -6.05
CA PRO A 72 8.28 -15.00 -5.81
C PRO A 72 8.63 -15.72 -7.11
N PRO A 73 9.40 -15.10 -8.04
CA PRO A 73 9.84 -15.80 -9.23
C PRO A 73 10.82 -16.90 -8.82
N GLU A 74 10.76 -18.02 -9.53
CA GLU A 74 11.78 -19.04 -9.41
C GLU A 74 13.12 -18.49 -9.96
N PRO A 75 14.25 -18.70 -9.27
CA PRO A 75 15.55 -18.20 -9.69
C PRO A 75 16.16 -19.04 -10.83
N ASN A 76 15.35 -19.33 -11.86
CA ASN A 76 15.67 -20.26 -12.95
C ASN A 76 16.00 -19.57 -14.28
N GLY A 77 16.03 -18.23 -14.30
CA GLY A 77 16.42 -17.42 -15.47
C GLY A 77 15.38 -16.38 -15.87
N TYR A 78 15.72 -15.62 -16.91
CA TYR A 78 14.77 -14.88 -17.74
C TYR A 78 14.23 -15.78 -18.84
#